data_AF-A0A922WUE2-F1
#
_entry.id   AF-A0A922WUE2-F1
#
_cell.length_a   1.000
_cell.length_b   1.000
_cell.length_c   1.000
_cell.angle_alpha   90.00
_cell.angle_beta   90.00
_cell.angle_gamma   90.00
#
_symmetry.space_group_name_H-M   'P 1'
#
loop_
_entity.id
_entity.type
_entity.pdbx_description
1 polymer ?
#
loop_
_entity_poly.entity_id
_entity_poly.type
_entity_poly.pdbx_seq_one_letter_code
_entity_poly.pdbx_strand_id
1 'polypeptide(L)'
;DLIAADPDEGETPYWREATRAEALLLLDQEVEARAALRKAIARQPHAWEDHAATIGQFALILAEKGWDAGWLDAHRPPPSVHFSGIAGLATDTTEVEQALARYIASEQPGFAYGALAAGADLLFAEAFIAWRDAECPAAELHVVLPYPVDQFRKVSVAAFGDHWLPRFDAALAQASSTTVYGLDDPSLPLAVEYADRVTMGRALRNAAVLASRACAVTVVGQGESLRPQLASWRDAAHPLTIIEGTRAVGASRSAPAPTRHGLQAVIWAGEGDWSAYDDLLAAAAVARGLAVAEAGAQVVLLLAPCDPDHPPAALLQRAAALAAVAVPATVVTDEATAMALVCAGWGGTVEELGELPLPSGREPIWSVLSA
;
A
#
# COMPACT_ATOMS: atom_id res chain seq x y z
N ASP A 1 1.74 -43.68 1.97
CA ASP A 1 1.97 -42.24 1.94
C ASP A 1 2.37 -41.88 0.51
N LEU A 2 1.41 -41.45 -0.31
CA LEU A 2 1.61 -41.22 -1.76
C LEU A 2 2.60 -40.07 -2.00
N ILE A 3 2.64 -39.07 -1.12
CA ILE A 3 3.57 -37.93 -1.16
C ILE A 3 5.02 -38.39 -0.93
N ALA A 4 5.23 -39.49 -0.20
CA ALA A 4 6.54 -40.08 0.01
C ALA A 4 6.99 -40.99 -1.15
N ALA A 5 6.07 -41.38 -2.04
CA ALA A 5 6.34 -42.36 -3.10
C ALA A 5 7.00 -41.74 -4.34
N ASP A 6 6.81 -40.44 -4.61
CA ASP A 6 7.46 -39.72 -5.70
C ASP A 6 7.99 -38.35 -5.23
N PRO A 7 9.28 -38.26 -4.86
CA PRO A 7 9.83 -37.04 -4.29
C PRO A 7 10.15 -35.92 -5.29
N ASP A 8 10.16 -36.23 -6.60
CA ASP A 8 10.62 -35.34 -7.68
C ASP A 8 9.45 -34.83 -8.57
N GLU A 9 8.22 -35.25 -8.29
CA GLU A 9 7.01 -34.81 -9.01
C GLU A 9 6.63 -33.37 -8.61
N GLY A 10 7.24 -32.39 -9.29
CA GLY A 10 6.72 -31.03 -9.54
C GLY A 10 6.51 -30.06 -8.37
N GLU A 11 6.50 -30.52 -7.12
CA GLU A 11 6.22 -29.69 -5.95
C GLU A 11 7.49 -29.15 -5.30
N THR A 12 7.51 -27.86 -4.95
CA THR A 12 8.62 -27.28 -4.18
C THR A 12 8.71 -27.99 -2.81
N PRO A 13 9.88 -27.98 -2.14
CA PRO A 13 10.03 -28.53 -0.79
C PRO A 13 9.03 -28.00 0.24
N TYR A 14 8.49 -26.79 0.03
CA TYR A 14 7.38 -26.22 0.79
C TYR A 14 6.06 -26.96 0.51
N TRP A 15 5.64 -27.00 -0.76
CA TRP A 15 4.34 -27.54 -1.18
C TRP A 15 4.13 -28.98 -0.72
N ARG A 16 5.17 -29.82 -0.75
CA ARG A 16 5.05 -31.21 -0.26
C ARG A 16 4.61 -31.33 1.20
N GLU A 17 5.11 -30.46 2.08
CA GLU A 17 4.72 -30.49 3.50
C GLU A 17 3.44 -29.69 3.75
N ALA A 18 3.16 -28.65 2.95
CA ALA A 18 1.91 -27.90 2.99
C ALA A 18 0.71 -28.78 2.58
N THR A 19 0.80 -29.50 1.45
CA THR A 19 -0.20 -30.48 0.99
C THR A 19 -0.41 -31.58 2.02
N ARG A 20 0.68 -32.07 2.67
CA ARG A 20 0.57 -33.03 3.77
C ARG A 20 -0.18 -32.42 4.96
N ALA A 21 0.13 -31.19 5.33
CA ALA A 21 -0.51 -30.50 6.44
C ALA A 21 -2.03 -30.33 6.18
N GLU A 22 -2.40 -29.95 4.96
CA GLU A 22 -3.80 -29.82 4.54
C GLU A 22 -4.54 -31.17 4.63
N ALA A 23 -3.94 -32.23 4.09
CA ALA A 23 -4.53 -33.57 4.14
C ALA A 23 -4.75 -34.05 5.58
N LEU A 24 -3.77 -33.82 6.48
CA LEU A 24 -3.90 -34.12 7.90
C LEU A 24 -5.05 -33.33 8.55
N LEU A 25 -5.19 -32.05 8.20
CA LEU A 25 -6.25 -31.20 8.73
C LEU A 25 -7.64 -31.70 8.27
N LEU A 26 -7.78 -32.10 7.00
CA LEU A 26 -9.01 -32.67 6.46
C LEU A 26 -9.42 -33.98 7.16
N LEU A 27 -8.43 -34.81 7.54
CA LEU A 27 -8.58 -36.08 8.25
C LEU A 27 -8.77 -35.95 9.77
N ASP A 28 -9.04 -34.74 10.26
CA ASP A 28 -9.21 -34.41 11.68
C ASP A 28 -7.96 -34.61 12.55
N GLN A 29 -6.76 -34.62 11.95
CA GLN A 29 -5.47 -34.80 12.63
C GLN A 29 -4.79 -33.44 12.86
N GLU A 30 -5.40 -32.60 13.69
CA GLU A 30 -5.01 -31.19 13.86
C GLU A 30 -3.58 -31.00 14.37
N VAL A 31 -3.15 -31.80 15.35
CA VAL A 31 -1.81 -31.69 15.96
C VAL A 31 -0.72 -31.96 14.92
N GLU A 32 -0.93 -33.00 14.11
CA GLU A 32 -0.05 -33.39 13.03
C GLU A 32 -0.07 -32.36 11.89
N ALA A 33 -1.24 -31.81 11.55
CA ALA A 33 -1.38 -30.76 10.56
C ALA A 33 -0.58 -29.51 10.95
N ARG A 34 -0.74 -29.03 12.19
CA ARG A 34 0.04 -27.90 12.76
C ARG A 34 1.55 -28.18 12.73
N ALA A 35 1.97 -29.42 12.99
CA ALA A 35 3.38 -29.81 12.92
C ALA A 35 3.93 -29.81 11.49
N ALA A 36 3.14 -30.30 10.53
CA ALA A 36 3.51 -30.32 9.12
C ALA A 36 3.58 -28.89 8.53
N LEU A 37 2.64 -27.99 8.88
CA LEU A 37 2.68 -26.60 8.42
C LEU A 37 3.94 -25.88 8.93
N ARG A 38 4.29 -26.04 10.21
CA ARG A 38 5.53 -25.48 10.77
C ARG A 38 6.78 -25.97 10.02
N LYS A 39 6.77 -27.24 9.61
CA LYS A 39 7.87 -27.83 8.84
C LYS A 39 7.91 -27.31 7.40
N ALA A 40 6.76 -27.07 6.77
CA ALA A 40 6.68 -26.44 5.44
C ALA A 40 7.31 -25.04 5.46
N ILE A 41 6.84 -24.18 6.38
CA ILE A 41 7.35 -22.81 6.57
C ILE A 41 8.85 -22.80 6.85
N ALA A 42 9.34 -23.69 7.72
CA ALA A 42 10.77 -23.77 8.04
C ALA A 42 11.66 -24.15 6.83
N ARG A 43 11.11 -24.80 5.81
CA ARG A 43 11.87 -25.15 4.59
C ARG A 43 12.04 -23.96 3.65
N GLN A 44 11.07 -23.04 3.62
CA GLN A 44 11.10 -21.85 2.77
C GLN A 44 10.53 -20.65 3.53
N PRO A 45 11.27 -20.11 4.52
CA PRO A 45 10.72 -19.12 5.47
C PRO A 45 10.28 -17.79 4.82
N HIS A 46 10.74 -17.50 3.60
CA HIS A 46 10.42 -16.27 2.87
C HIS A 46 9.47 -16.50 1.67
N ALA A 47 8.89 -17.70 1.52
CA ALA A 47 7.87 -17.96 0.50
C ALA A 47 6.50 -17.41 0.94
N TRP A 48 6.45 -16.10 1.22
CA TRP A 48 5.30 -15.46 1.88
C TRP A 48 3.99 -15.58 1.11
N GLU A 49 4.04 -15.58 -0.23
CA GLU A 49 2.86 -15.80 -1.08
C GLU A 49 2.32 -17.24 -0.95
N ASP A 50 3.20 -18.24 -0.98
CA ASP A 50 2.83 -19.64 -0.76
C ASP A 50 2.26 -19.86 0.66
N HIS A 51 2.84 -19.17 1.66
CA HIS A 51 2.33 -19.16 3.04
C HIS A 51 0.92 -18.59 3.10
N ALA A 52 0.68 -17.44 2.46
CA ALA A 52 -0.61 -16.80 2.42
C ALA A 52 -1.70 -17.69 1.80
N ALA A 53 -1.38 -18.36 0.68
CA ALA A 53 -2.28 -19.29 0.02
C ALA A 53 -2.68 -20.45 0.95
N THR A 54 -1.70 -21.08 1.60
CA THR A 54 -1.93 -22.19 2.53
C THR A 54 -2.74 -21.75 3.77
N ILE A 55 -2.44 -20.56 4.32
CA ILE A 55 -3.19 -19.99 5.45
C ILE A 55 -4.64 -19.72 5.07
N GLY A 56 -4.89 -19.17 3.87
CA GLY A 56 -6.23 -18.95 3.36
C GLY A 56 -7.03 -20.25 3.24
N GLN A 57 -6.43 -21.29 2.66
CA GLN A 57 -7.04 -22.63 2.58
C GLN A 57 -7.36 -23.21 3.96
N PHE A 58 -6.42 -23.12 4.91
CA PHE A 58 -6.63 -23.62 6.26
C PHE A 58 -7.74 -22.88 6.99
N ALA A 59 -7.82 -21.55 6.83
CA ALA A 59 -8.89 -20.76 7.40
C ALA A 59 -10.27 -21.21 6.91
N LEU A 60 -10.41 -21.53 5.61
CA LEU A 60 -11.64 -22.08 5.04
C LEU A 60 -11.99 -23.46 5.63
N ILE A 61 -11.02 -24.38 5.71
CA ILE A 61 -11.22 -25.72 6.28
C ILE A 61 -11.65 -25.63 7.75
N LEU A 62 -10.97 -24.80 8.55
CA LEU A 62 -11.28 -24.62 9.97
C LEU A 62 -12.65 -24.00 10.17
N ALA A 63 -13.03 -23.02 9.35
CA ALA A 63 -14.35 -22.41 9.39
C ALA A 63 -15.46 -23.43 9.11
N GLU A 64 -15.31 -24.27 8.08
CA GLU A 64 -16.27 -25.34 7.74
C GLU A 64 -16.38 -26.38 8.86
N LYS A 65 -15.26 -26.71 9.52
CA LYS A 65 -15.25 -27.63 10.67
C LYS A 65 -15.73 -27.00 11.98
N GLY A 66 -15.91 -25.68 12.03
CA GLY A 66 -16.22 -24.94 13.26
C GLY A 66 -15.09 -24.96 14.28
N TRP A 67 -13.84 -25.04 13.82
CA TRP A 67 -12.63 -25.11 14.66
C TRP A 67 -11.96 -23.74 14.82
N ASP A 68 -11.13 -23.61 15.86
CA ASP A 68 -10.36 -22.39 16.12
C ASP A 68 -9.28 -22.18 15.05
N ALA A 69 -9.26 -20.98 14.45
CA ALA A 69 -8.27 -20.55 13.47
C ALA A 69 -7.16 -19.67 14.07
N GLY A 70 -7.25 -19.28 15.35
CA GLY A 70 -6.31 -18.34 15.96
C GLY A 70 -4.85 -18.83 15.96
N TRP A 71 -4.62 -20.14 15.85
CA TRP A 71 -3.27 -20.69 15.75
C TRP A 71 -2.56 -20.36 14.43
N LEU A 72 -3.30 -20.00 13.37
CA LEU A 72 -2.72 -19.59 12.08
C LEU A 72 -1.98 -18.24 12.19
N ASP A 73 -2.31 -17.41 13.18
CA ASP A 73 -1.73 -16.07 13.32
C ASP A 73 -0.22 -16.12 13.57
N ALA A 74 0.29 -17.17 14.22
CA ALA A 74 1.73 -17.40 14.42
C ALA A 74 2.48 -17.77 13.13
N HIS A 75 1.77 -17.98 12.03
CA HIS A 75 2.32 -18.42 10.75
C HIS A 75 2.13 -17.40 9.64
N ARG A 76 1.41 -16.30 9.90
CA ARG A 76 1.20 -15.24 8.92
C ARG A 76 2.54 -14.62 8.49
N PRO A 77 2.67 -14.23 7.20
CA PRO A 77 3.80 -13.43 6.76
C PRO A 77 4.00 -12.16 7.57
N PRO A 78 5.22 -11.59 7.58
CA PRO A 78 5.50 -10.32 8.26
C PRO A 78 4.59 -9.18 7.82
N PRO A 79 4.36 -8.17 8.68
CA PRO A 79 3.42 -7.10 8.39
C PRO A 79 3.91 -6.16 7.28
N SER A 80 2.95 -5.50 6.64
CA SER A 80 3.21 -4.35 5.76
C SER A 80 3.06 -3.05 6.55
N VAL A 81 4.11 -2.24 6.60
CA VAL A 81 4.14 -0.97 7.31
C VAL A 81 4.07 0.22 6.36
N HIS A 82 3.15 1.15 6.62
CA HIS A 82 3.25 2.52 6.12
C HIS A 82 4.10 3.36 7.07
N PHE A 83 5.11 4.06 6.55
CA PHE A 83 5.92 4.97 7.34
C PHE A 83 5.84 6.40 6.81
N SER A 84 5.89 7.36 7.74
CA SER A 84 5.86 8.78 7.41
C SER A 84 6.38 9.65 8.55
N GLY A 85 6.59 10.93 8.30
CA GLY A 85 6.76 11.89 9.38
C GLY A 85 7.19 13.27 8.93
N ILE A 86 7.55 14.08 9.92
CA ILE A 86 7.98 15.45 9.69
C ILE A 86 9.33 15.51 8.97
N ALA A 87 9.39 16.38 7.94
CA ALA A 87 10.65 16.84 7.38
C ALA A 87 11.29 17.92 8.28
N GLY A 88 12.62 18.03 8.23
CA GLY A 88 13.38 19.04 8.97
C GLY A 88 13.35 18.82 10.48
N LEU A 89 13.68 17.61 10.92
CA LEU A 89 13.94 17.32 12.34
C LEU A 89 15.07 18.19 12.88
N ALA A 90 15.04 18.46 14.19
CA ALA A 90 16.14 19.09 14.91
C ALA A 90 17.43 18.28 14.77
N THR A 91 18.59 18.92 14.98
CA THR A 91 19.90 18.28 14.79
C THR A 91 20.10 17.04 15.66
N ASP A 92 19.56 17.04 16.89
CA ASP A 92 19.57 15.86 17.75
C ASP A 92 18.34 14.98 17.42
N THR A 93 18.59 13.89 16.70
CA THR A 93 17.60 12.90 16.26
C THR A 93 17.63 11.63 17.10
N THR A 94 18.46 11.57 18.14
CA THR A 94 18.79 10.33 18.87
C THR A 94 17.56 9.60 19.40
N GLU A 95 16.63 10.32 20.04
CA GLU A 95 15.41 9.72 20.60
C GLU A 95 14.47 9.16 19.51
N VAL A 96 14.36 9.89 18.39
CA VAL A 96 13.54 9.47 17.23
C VAL A 96 14.14 8.21 16.60
N GLU A 97 15.45 8.18 16.36
CA GLU A 97 16.16 7.03 15.80
C GLU A 97 16.00 5.79 16.69
N GLN A 98 16.16 5.94 18.01
CA GLN A 98 15.96 4.86 18.98
C GLN A 98 14.51 4.38 19.03
N ALA A 99 13.54 5.29 18.88
CA ALA A 99 12.12 4.93 18.84
C ALA A 99 11.77 4.16 17.56
N LEU A 100 12.29 4.59 16.40
CA LEU A 100 12.10 3.91 15.12
C LEU A 100 12.76 2.53 15.13
N ALA A 101 13.99 2.40 15.65
CA ALA A 101 14.67 1.12 15.78
C ALA A 101 13.90 0.15 16.69
N ARG A 102 13.36 0.63 17.83
CA ARG A 102 12.49 -0.19 18.71
C ARG A 102 11.20 -0.61 18.02
N TYR A 103 10.59 0.28 17.26
CA TYR A 103 9.40 -0.04 16.47
C TYR A 103 9.70 -1.16 15.47
N ILE A 104 10.77 -1.04 14.67
CA ILE A 104 11.16 -2.04 13.68
C ILE A 104 11.49 -3.38 14.35
N ALA A 105 12.23 -3.39 15.45
CA ALA A 105 12.56 -4.61 16.18
C ALA A 105 11.34 -5.33 16.77
N SER A 106 10.31 -4.58 17.15
CA SER A 106 9.04 -5.10 17.68
C SER A 106 8.11 -5.62 16.58
N GLU A 107 7.95 -4.84 15.51
CA GLU A 107 6.99 -5.13 14.45
C GLU A 107 7.53 -6.11 13.41
N GLN A 108 8.85 -6.13 13.21
CA GLN A 108 9.57 -6.96 12.23
C GLN A 108 8.94 -6.90 10.83
N PRO A 109 8.77 -5.70 10.24
CA PRO A 109 8.06 -5.54 8.97
C PRO A 109 8.74 -6.26 7.81
N GLY A 110 7.96 -6.98 7.00
CA GLY A 110 8.46 -7.55 5.75
C GLY A 110 8.42 -6.57 4.59
N PHE A 111 7.56 -5.55 4.68
CA PHE A 111 7.35 -4.60 3.60
C PHE A 111 7.15 -3.20 4.17
N ALA A 112 7.97 -2.25 3.75
CA ALA A 112 7.89 -0.86 4.16
C ALA A 112 7.48 0.04 2.99
N TYR A 113 6.43 0.83 3.16
CA TYR A 113 5.88 1.74 2.16
C TYR A 113 5.91 3.18 2.67
N GLY A 114 6.53 4.07 1.91
CA GLY A 114 6.65 5.48 2.30
C GLY A 114 7.39 6.31 1.26
N ALA A 115 7.51 7.60 1.54
CA ALA A 115 8.40 8.48 0.79
C ALA A 115 9.81 8.46 1.43
N LEU A 116 10.66 9.40 1.02
CA LEU A 116 12.02 9.56 1.58
C LEU A 116 12.31 11.04 1.85
N ALA A 117 11.35 11.77 2.45
CA ALA A 117 11.56 13.18 2.77
C ALA A 117 12.69 13.37 3.80
N ALA A 118 13.41 14.49 3.73
CA ALA A 118 14.52 14.81 4.63
C ALA A 118 14.06 15.00 6.08
N GLY A 119 14.25 13.97 6.90
CA GLY A 119 13.80 13.92 8.28
C GLY A 119 13.36 12.50 8.64
N ALA A 120 12.19 12.38 9.25
CA ALA A 120 11.69 11.13 9.80
C ALA A 120 11.61 9.97 8.79
N ASP A 121 11.16 10.23 7.56
CA ASP A 121 11.05 9.22 6.52
C ASP A 121 12.41 8.57 6.21
N LEU A 122 13.45 9.39 6.01
CA LEU A 122 14.81 8.90 5.77
C LEU A 122 15.37 8.15 6.97
N LEU A 123 15.16 8.64 8.20
CA LEU A 123 15.61 7.94 9.40
C LEU A 123 14.94 6.58 9.56
N PHE A 124 13.64 6.46 9.24
CA PHE A 124 12.95 5.18 9.22
C PHE A 124 13.56 4.26 8.16
N ALA A 125 13.73 4.74 6.93
CA ALA A 125 14.24 3.95 5.81
C ALA A 125 15.65 3.40 6.11
N GLU A 126 16.54 4.22 6.67
CA GLU A 126 17.89 3.79 7.05
C GLU A 126 17.88 2.74 8.17
N ALA A 127 17.06 2.94 9.20
CA ALA A 127 16.90 1.96 10.28
C ALA A 127 16.30 0.64 9.77
N PHE A 128 15.33 0.71 8.85
CA PHE A 128 14.71 -0.44 8.21
C PHE A 128 15.71 -1.19 7.34
N ILE A 129 16.50 -0.50 6.49
CA ILE A 129 17.54 -1.10 5.65
C ILE A 129 18.58 -1.81 6.53
N ALA A 130 19.04 -1.17 7.60
CA ALA A 130 20.02 -1.77 8.52
C ALA A 130 19.47 -3.04 9.19
N TRP A 131 18.21 -3.01 9.64
CA TRP A 131 17.55 -4.18 10.22
C TRP A 131 17.29 -5.28 9.19
N ARG A 132 16.79 -4.94 8.00
CA ARG A 132 16.57 -5.87 6.87
C ARG A 132 17.85 -6.63 6.56
N ASP A 133 18.96 -5.91 6.35
CA ASP A 133 20.23 -6.51 5.96
C ASP A 133 20.79 -7.44 7.06
N ALA A 134 20.49 -7.16 8.34
CA ALA A 134 20.94 -7.95 9.48
C ALA A 134 20.04 -9.16 9.80
N GLU A 135 18.72 -8.98 9.74
CA GLU A 135 17.75 -9.90 10.33
C GLU A 135 16.78 -10.51 9.30
N CYS A 136 16.42 -9.78 8.24
CA CYS A 136 15.46 -10.25 7.24
C CYS A 136 15.80 -9.72 5.83
N PRO A 137 16.81 -10.30 5.14
CA PRO A 137 17.25 -9.79 3.82
C PRO A 137 16.19 -9.84 2.72
N ALA A 138 15.11 -10.61 2.93
CA ALA A 138 13.96 -10.68 2.03
C ALA A 138 12.97 -9.53 2.22
N ALA A 139 13.09 -8.71 3.28
CA ALA A 139 12.18 -7.59 3.50
C ALA A 139 12.40 -6.48 2.47
N GLU A 140 11.33 -5.78 2.12
CA GLU A 140 11.28 -4.90 0.96
C GLU A 140 11.00 -3.45 1.35
N LEU A 141 11.73 -2.51 0.72
CA LEU A 141 11.47 -1.09 0.83
C LEU A 141 10.82 -0.58 -0.47
N HIS A 142 9.59 -0.12 -0.39
CA HIS A 142 8.84 0.44 -1.51
C HIS A 142 8.70 1.96 -1.36
N VAL A 143 9.35 2.69 -2.26
CA VAL A 143 9.36 4.15 -2.23
C VAL A 143 8.26 4.68 -3.14
N VAL A 144 7.36 5.49 -2.59
CA VAL A 144 6.28 6.15 -3.35
C VAL A 144 6.48 7.65 -3.27
N LEU A 145 6.69 8.28 -4.43
CA LEU A 145 7.00 9.71 -4.52
C LEU A 145 5.83 10.51 -5.12
N PRO A 146 5.50 11.68 -4.54
CA PRO A 146 4.48 12.58 -5.08
C PRO A 146 4.95 13.35 -6.33
N TYR A 147 6.25 13.32 -6.63
CA TYR A 147 6.87 14.00 -7.76
C TYR A 147 7.93 13.11 -8.41
N PRO A 148 8.32 13.41 -9.66
CA PRO A 148 9.53 12.85 -10.25
C PRO A 148 10.73 13.00 -9.29
N VAL A 149 11.61 12.00 -9.29
CA VAL A 149 12.72 11.87 -8.33
C VAL A 149 13.52 13.17 -8.19
N ASP A 150 13.92 13.79 -9.30
CA ASP A 150 14.71 15.03 -9.29
C ASP A 150 13.98 16.20 -8.62
N GLN A 151 12.68 16.33 -8.90
CA GLN A 151 11.84 17.36 -8.30
C GLN A 151 11.64 17.10 -6.81
N PHE A 152 11.32 15.86 -6.42
CA PHE A 152 11.18 15.47 -5.01
C PHE A 152 12.48 15.71 -4.24
N ARG A 153 13.62 15.29 -4.79
CA ARG A 153 14.96 15.52 -4.23
C ARG A 153 15.22 17.01 -4.00
N LYS A 154 14.77 17.89 -4.91
CA LYS A 154 14.90 19.34 -4.71
C LYS A 154 13.99 19.87 -3.60
N VAL A 155 12.70 19.55 -3.63
CA VAL A 155 11.68 20.23 -2.78
C VAL A 155 11.50 19.59 -1.39
N SER A 156 11.77 18.29 -1.26
CA SER A 156 11.57 17.52 -0.03
C SER A 156 12.86 17.05 0.63
N VAL A 157 14.01 17.20 -0.04
CA VAL A 157 15.31 16.77 0.49
C VAL A 157 16.29 17.95 0.57
N ALA A 158 16.73 18.51 -0.57
CA ALA A 158 17.68 19.62 -0.61
C ALA A 158 17.21 20.85 0.18
N ALA A 159 15.90 21.12 0.17
CA ALA A 159 15.28 22.21 0.91
C ALA A 159 15.52 22.17 2.44
N PHE A 160 15.95 21.02 2.98
CA PHE A 160 16.24 20.81 4.41
C PHE A 160 17.74 20.64 4.70
N GLY A 161 18.60 20.87 3.70
CA GLY A 161 20.06 20.88 3.83
C GLY A 161 20.76 19.77 3.04
N ASP A 162 21.91 20.11 2.46
CA ASP A 162 22.65 19.24 1.53
C ASP A 162 23.12 17.91 2.12
N HIS A 163 23.26 17.83 3.45
CA HIS A 163 23.64 16.60 4.15
C HIS A 163 22.62 15.46 4.00
N TRP A 164 21.36 15.77 3.65
CA TRP A 164 20.34 14.76 3.36
C TRP A 164 20.45 14.15 1.97
N LEU A 165 21.09 14.84 1.02
CA LEU A 165 21.18 14.39 -0.37
C LEU A 165 21.87 13.03 -0.53
N PRO A 166 23.08 12.79 0.01
CA PRO A 166 23.70 11.47 -0.11
C PRO A 166 22.92 10.37 0.62
N ARG A 167 22.21 10.70 1.71
CA ARG A 167 21.35 9.76 2.46
C ARG A 167 20.15 9.33 1.62
N PHE A 168 19.47 10.31 0.99
CA PHE A 168 18.39 10.05 0.06
C PHE A 168 18.83 9.21 -1.12
N ASP A 169 19.94 9.59 -1.78
CA ASP A 169 20.44 8.86 -2.94
C ASP A 169 20.80 7.40 -2.56
N ALA A 170 21.38 7.18 -1.37
CA ALA A 170 21.70 5.84 -0.87
C ALA A 170 20.45 5.02 -0.51
N ALA A 171 19.47 5.60 0.18
CA ALA A 171 18.24 4.90 0.55
C ALA A 171 17.38 4.56 -0.68
N LEU A 172 17.27 5.47 -1.64
CA LEU A 172 16.55 5.25 -2.89
C LEU A 172 17.17 4.11 -3.71
N ALA A 173 18.51 4.04 -3.77
CA ALA A 173 19.22 2.96 -4.45
C ALA A 173 19.00 1.56 -3.82
N GLN A 174 18.55 1.52 -2.56
CA GLN A 174 18.26 0.30 -1.80
C GLN A 174 16.77 -0.08 -1.83
N ALA A 175 15.92 0.70 -2.50
CA ALA A 175 14.49 0.43 -2.62
C ALA A 175 14.24 -0.76 -3.57
N SER A 176 13.37 -1.68 -3.16
CA SER A 176 12.86 -2.78 -4.00
C SER A 176 12.01 -2.26 -5.16
N SER A 177 11.32 -1.13 -4.95
CA SER A 177 10.56 -0.45 -6.00
C SER A 177 10.51 1.05 -5.76
N THR A 178 10.42 1.83 -6.83
CA THR A 178 10.13 3.27 -6.79
C THR A 178 8.96 3.58 -7.71
N THR A 179 7.90 4.15 -7.17
CA THR A 179 6.70 4.56 -7.92
C THR A 179 6.48 6.05 -7.79
N VAL A 180 6.09 6.71 -8.89
CA VAL A 180 5.83 8.15 -8.93
C VAL A 180 4.38 8.36 -9.36
N TYR A 181 3.59 9.08 -8.54
CA TYR A 181 2.19 9.43 -8.83
C TYR A 181 2.02 10.92 -9.17
N GLY A 182 3.07 11.53 -9.72
CA GLY A 182 3.08 12.93 -10.11
C GLY A 182 2.06 13.21 -11.22
N LEU A 183 1.29 14.27 -11.03
CA LEU A 183 0.46 14.90 -12.06
C LEU A 183 1.10 16.20 -12.54
N ASP A 184 0.57 16.77 -13.60
CA ASP A 184 0.98 18.09 -14.08
C ASP A 184 0.69 19.17 -13.01
N ASP A 185 1.75 19.61 -12.34
CA ASP A 185 1.86 20.77 -11.44
C ASP A 185 0.86 20.90 -10.26
N PRO A 186 0.54 19.83 -9.48
CA PRO A 186 -0.17 20.01 -8.23
C PRO A 186 0.70 20.74 -7.20
N SER A 187 0.07 21.48 -6.29
CA SER A 187 0.76 22.00 -5.11
C SER A 187 1.36 20.85 -4.27
N LEU A 188 2.54 21.08 -3.66
CA LEU A 188 3.22 20.07 -2.86
C LEU A 188 2.33 19.42 -1.78
N PRO A 189 1.51 20.16 -1.02
CA PRO A 189 0.62 19.55 -0.02
C PRO A 189 -0.37 18.56 -0.64
N LEU A 190 -0.97 18.93 -1.77
CA LEU A 190 -1.96 18.09 -2.45
C LEU A 190 -1.30 16.87 -3.11
N ALA A 191 -0.11 17.03 -3.69
CA ALA A 191 0.67 15.92 -4.23
C ALA A 191 1.07 14.93 -3.13
N VAL A 192 1.50 15.43 -1.97
CA VAL A 192 1.82 14.62 -0.78
C VAL A 192 0.59 13.89 -0.28
N GLU A 193 -0.55 14.57 -0.13
CA GLU A 193 -1.80 13.94 0.29
C GLU A 193 -2.20 12.79 -0.66
N TYR A 194 -2.14 13.02 -1.97
CA TYR A 194 -2.48 12.01 -2.96
C TYR A 194 -1.55 10.78 -2.83
N ALA A 195 -0.24 11.00 -2.86
CA ALA A 195 0.74 9.92 -2.74
C ALA A 195 0.60 9.15 -1.42
N ASP A 196 0.31 9.83 -0.31
CA ASP A 196 0.17 9.19 1.00
C ASP A 196 -1.04 8.24 1.03
N ARG A 197 -2.21 8.65 0.50
CA ARG A 197 -3.39 7.78 0.37
C ARG A 197 -3.09 6.53 -0.46
N VAL A 198 -2.39 6.70 -1.58
CA VAL A 198 -2.00 5.58 -2.45
C VAL A 198 -1.03 4.64 -1.72
N THR A 199 -0.06 5.20 -0.99
CA THR A 199 0.95 4.44 -0.24
C THR A 199 0.32 3.63 0.90
N MET A 200 -0.60 4.24 1.64
CA MET A 200 -1.37 3.56 2.71
C MET A 200 -2.23 2.44 2.12
N GLY A 201 -2.87 2.68 0.97
CA GLY A 201 -3.61 1.67 0.22
C GLY A 201 -2.78 0.48 -0.21
N ARG A 202 -1.55 0.73 -0.70
CA ARG A 202 -0.58 -0.33 -1.05
C ARG A 202 -0.22 -1.20 0.15
N ALA A 203 0.04 -0.59 1.30
CA ALA A 203 0.36 -1.35 2.52
C ALA A 203 -0.83 -2.24 2.96
N LEU A 204 -2.05 -1.71 2.92
CA LEU A 204 -3.28 -2.48 3.22
C LEU A 204 -3.49 -3.63 2.23
N ARG A 205 -3.37 -3.34 0.94
CA ARG A 205 -3.55 -4.32 -0.14
C ARG A 205 -2.52 -5.44 -0.04
N ASN A 206 -1.24 -5.11 0.16
CA ASN A 206 -0.17 -6.11 0.28
C ASN A 206 -0.40 -7.01 1.50
N ALA A 207 -0.74 -6.43 2.66
CA ALA A 207 -1.10 -7.21 3.84
C ALA A 207 -2.29 -8.15 3.58
N ALA A 208 -3.33 -7.68 2.89
CA ALA A 208 -4.49 -8.50 2.57
C ALA A 208 -4.14 -9.67 1.63
N VAL A 209 -3.38 -9.41 0.56
CA VAL A 209 -2.90 -10.44 -0.39
C VAL A 209 -2.07 -11.51 0.32
N LEU A 210 -1.21 -11.10 1.25
CA LEU A 210 -0.33 -12.01 1.99
C LEU A 210 -0.99 -12.64 3.22
N ALA A 211 -2.30 -12.46 3.41
CA ALA A 211 -3.00 -12.88 4.63
C ALA A 211 -2.23 -12.44 5.90
N SER A 212 -1.65 -11.25 5.87
CA SER A 212 -0.89 -10.63 6.95
C SER A 212 -1.68 -9.45 7.54
N ARG A 213 -1.01 -8.54 8.25
CA ARG A 213 -1.57 -7.33 8.83
C ARG A 213 -0.87 -6.10 8.29
N ALA A 214 -1.62 -5.01 8.17
CA ALA A 214 -1.08 -3.68 7.91
C ALA A 214 -0.90 -2.92 9.23
N CYS A 215 0.17 -2.13 9.33
CA CYS A 215 0.38 -1.19 10.41
C CYS A 215 0.99 0.11 9.88
N ALA A 216 1.01 1.15 10.71
CA ALA A 216 1.64 2.41 10.37
C ALA A 216 2.53 2.93 11.51
N VAL A 217 3.56 3.68 11.14
CA VAL A 217 4.35 4.49 12.06
C VAL A 217 4.49 5.90 11.53
N THR A 218 4.35 6.87 12.41
CA THR A 218 4.56 8.27 12.05
C THR A 218 5.37 9.03 13.09
N VAL A 219 6.26 9.91 12.63
CA VAL A 219 6.91 10.91 13.49
C VAL A 219 6.18 12.25 13.35
N VAL A 220 5.55 12.71 14.44
CA VAL A 220 4.79 13.96 14.48
C VAL A 220 5.58 15.02 15.23
N GLY A 221 5.53 16.27 14.76
CA GLY A 221 6.14 17.39 15.46
C GLY A 221 5.49 17.62 16.82
N GLN A 222 6.27 17.94 17.86
CA GLN A 222 5.72 18.29 19.17
C GLN A 222 4.69 19.42 19.06
N GLY A 223 3.47 19.17 19.56
CA GLY A 223 2.34 20.09 19.50
C GLY A 223 1.62 20.15 18.14
N GLU A 224 2.04 19.35 17.15
CA GLU A 224 1.34 19.23 15.86
C GLU A 224 0.23 18.19 15.92
N SER A 225 -0.82 18.42 15.13
CA SER A 225 -1.90 17.44 14.99
C SER A 225 -1.52 16.33 14.02
N LEU A 226 -2.08 15.14 14.26
CA LEU A 226 -1.97 14.02 13.32
C LEU A 226 -2.58 14.40 11.97
N ARG A 227 -1.93 13.98 10.88
CA ARG A 227 -2.44 14.21 9.52
C ARG A 227 -3.79 13.51 9.33
N PRO A 228 -4.77 14.11 8.61
CA PRO A 228 -6.12 13.55 8.50
C PRO A 228 -6.15 12.09 8.04
N GLN A 229 -5.29 11.72 7.09
CA GLN A 229 -5.23 10.35 6.54
C GLN A 229 -4.85 9.32 7.61
N LEU A 230 -3.88 9.66 8.48
CA LEU A 230 -3.48 8.82 9.61
C LEU A 230 -4.51 8.82 10.74
N ALA A 231 -5.27 9.90 10.91
CA ALA A 231 -6.42 9.91 11.82
C ALA A 231 -7.49 8.92 11.34
N SER A 232 -7.86 8.95 10.06
CA SER A 232 -8.79 7.98 9.46
C SER A 232 -8.27 6.54 9.58
N TRP A 233 -6.98 6.30 9.38
CA TRP A 233 -6.35 4.98 9.58
C TRP A 233 -6.55 4.46 11.01
N ARG A 234 -6.30 5.31 12.01
CA ARG A 234 -6.51 4.98 13.42
C ARG A 234 -7.99 4.75 13.73
N ASP A 235 -8.87 5.58 13.17
CA ASP A 235 -10.32 5.50 13.40
C ASP A 235 -10.92 4.24 12.77
N ALA A 236 -10.31 3.72 11.69
CA ALA A 236 -10.56 2.39 11.13
C ALA A 236 -9.94 1.23 11.95
N ALA A 237 -9.43 1.52 13.15
CA ALA A 237 -8.81 0.57 14.08
C ALA A 237 -7.56 -0.15 13.53
N HIS A 238 -6.89 0.41 12.51
CA HIS A 238 -5.61 -0.10 12.08
C HIS A 238 -4.49 0.32 13.05
N PRO A 239 -3.52 -0.57 13.37
CA PRO A 239 -2.40 -0.24 14.25
C PRO A 239 -1.62 0.97 13.76
N LEU A 240 -1.39 1.94 14.64
CA LEU A 240 -0.61 3.15 14.39
C LEU A 240 0.28 3.47 15.58
N THR A 241 1.59 3.53 15.35
CA THR A 241 2.57 4.02 16.33
C THR A 241 2.89 5.48 16.03
N ILE A 242 2.74 6.35 17.03
CA ILE A 242 3.08 7.77 16.94
C ILE A 242 4.34 8.01 17.76
N ILE A 243 5.36 8.57 17.13
CA ILE A 243 6.61 9.00 17.75
C ILE A 243 6.63 10.53 17.72
N GLU A 244 6.96 11.17 18.84
CA GLU A 244 7.13 12.62 18.86
C GLU A 244 8.55 13.00 18.42
N GLY A 245 8.65 14.03 17.59
CA GLY A 245 9.91 14.62 17.15
C GLY A 245 9.89 16.14 17.26
N THR A 246 11.08 16.75 17.37
CA THR A 246 11.22 18.21 17.40
C THR A 246 11.62 18.71 16.02
N ARG A 247 10.95 19.75 15.49
CA ARG A 247 11.38 20.40 14.24
C ARG A 247 12.60 21.31 14.48
N ALA A 248 13.47 21.39 13.49
CA ALA A 248 14.49 22.42 13.43
C ALA A 248 13.86 23.81 13.34
N VAL A 249 14.50 24.80 13.95
CA VAL A 249 14.07 26.19 13.91
C VAL A 249 14.04 26.67 12.44
N GLY A 250 12.90 27.18 11.99
CA GLY A 250 12.72 27.65 10.61
C GLY A 250 12.35 26.55 9.59
N ALA A 251 12.26 25.27 10.01
CA ALA A 251 11.81 24.17 9.14
C ALA A 251 10.28 24.08 8.95
N SER A 252 9.55 25.12 9.37
CA SER A 252 8.09 25.19 9.18
C SER A 252 7.77 25.44 7.72
N ARG A 253 6.93 24.57 7.13
CA ARG A 253 6.37 24.80 5.81
C ARG A 253 5.19 25.77 5.96
N SER A 254 5.20 26.85 5.19
CA SER A 254 4.06 27.76 5.10
C SER A 254 2.79 26.98 4.72
N ALA A 255 1.68 27.23 5.42
CA ALA A 255 0.39 26.71 5.02
C ALA A 255 0.07 27.24 3.60
N PRO A 256 -0.35 26.38 2.65
CA PRO A 256 -0.75 26.85 1.34
C PRO A 256 -1.94 27.80 1.46
N ALA A 257 -2.02 28.78 0.55
CA ALA A 257 -3.23 29.56 0.39
C ALA A 257 -4.40 28.62 0.00
N PRO A 258 -5.63 28.88 0.46
CA PRO A 258 -6.78 28.10 0.03
C PRO A 258 -6.93 28.23 -1.48
N THR A 259 -6.87 27.11 -2.19
CA THR A 259 -7.14 27.00 -3.62
C THR A 259 -8.43 26.21 -3.83
N ARG A 260 -9.08 26.40 -4.98
CA ARG A 260 -10.17 25.50 -5.43
C ARG A 260 -9.69 24.10 -5.80
N HIS A 261 -8.37 23.88 -5.85
CA HIS A 261 -7.78 22.62 -6.24
C HIS A 261 -7.74 21.69 -5.03
N GLY A 262 -8.39 20.54 -5.17
CA GLY A 262 -8.44 19.49 -4.15
C GLY A 262 -8.22 18.13 -4.77
N LEU A 263 -8.31 17.10 -3.94
CA LEU A 263 -8.31 15.73 -4.42
C LEU A 263 -9.73 15.38 -4.86
N GLN A 264 -9.94 15.25 -6.17
CA GLN A 264 -11.25 15.05 -6.76
C GLN A 264 -11.36 13.65 -7.34
N ALA A 265 -12.47 12.97 -7.04
CA ALA A 265 -12.87 11.75 -7.70
C ALA A 265 -13.68 12.11 -8.95
N VAL A 266 -13.14 11.83 -10.12
CA VAL A 266 -13.76 12.08 -11.42
C VAL A 266 -14.35 10.78 -11.94
N ILE A 267 -15.66 10.79 -12.17
CA ILE A 267 -16.38 9.72 -12.85
C ILE A 267 -16.51 10.12 -14.32
N TRP A 268 -16.15 9.19 -15.21
CA TRP A 268 -16.44 9.27 -16.63
C TRP A 268 -17.48 8.22 -16.98
N ALA A 269 -18.53 8.63 -17.68
CA ALA A 269 -19.58 7.76 -18.21
C ALA A 269 -19.64 7.93 -19.74
N GLY A 270 -20.24 6.97 -20.44
CA GLY A 270 -20.26 6.90 -21.91
C GLY A 270 -20.57 8.23 -22.62
N GLU A 271 -20.09 8.36 -23.86
CA GLU A 271 -20.23 9.56 -24.72
C GLU A 271 -19.48 10.83 -24.28
N GLY A 272 -18.64 10.74 -23.25
CA GLY A 272 -17.74 11.84 -22.84
C GLY A 272 -18.25 12.69 -21.69
N ASP A 273 -19.34 12.27 -21.06
CA ASP A 273 -19.89 12.90 -19.87
C ASP A 273 -19.01 12.57 -18.65
N TRP A 274 -18.73 13.59 -17.84
CA TRP A 274 -17.95 13.43 -16.61
C TRP A 274 -18.58 14.23 -15.45
N SER A 275 -18.29 13.78 -14.23
CA SER A 275 -18.68 14.45 -12.99
C SER A 275 -17.57 14.32 -11.94
N ALA A 276 -17.43 15.31 -11.05
CA ALA A 276 -16.42 15.36 -10.00
C ALA A 276 -17.05 15.33 -8.61
N TYR A 277 -16.37 14.71 -7.65
CA TYR A 277 -16.82 14.50 -6.28
C TYR A 277 -15.65 14.69 -5.30
N ASP A 278 -15.93 15.31 -4.14
CA ASP A 278 -14.97 15.44 -3.05
C ASP A 278 -14.78 14.14 -2.25
N ASP A 279 -15.79 13.27 -2.24
CA ASP A 279 -15.78 12.00 -1.51
C ASP A 279 -15.59 10.83 -2.48
N LEU A 280 -14.44 10.16 -2.36
CA LEU A 280 -14.06 9.03 -3.20
C LEU A 280 -14.98 7.80 -3.02
N LEU A 281 -15.45 7.52 -1.80
CA LEU A 281 -16.34 6.38 -1.56
C LEU A 281 -17.73 6.65 -2.13
N ALA A 282 -18.23 7.88 -1.97
CA ALA A 282 -19.48 8.29 -2.58
C ALA A 282 -19.40 8.23 -4.12
N ALA A 283 -18.31 8.72 -4.70
CA ALA A 283 -18.06 8.64 -6.13
C ALA A 283 -18.01 7.19 -6.63
N ALA A 284 -17.33 6.29 -5.90
CA ALA A 284 -17.30 4.87 -6.23
C ALA A 284 -18.70 4.25 -6.21
N ALA A 285 -19.52 4.55 -5.21
CA ALA A 285 -20.91 4.08 -5.15
C ALA A 285 -21.74 4.58 -6.35
N VAL A 286 -21.59 5.84 -6.75
CA VAL A 286 -22.26 6.39 -7.94
C VAL A 286 -21.77 5.73 -9.22
N ALA A 287 -20.45 5.60 -9.41
CA ALA A 287 -19.86 4.95 -10.57
C ALA A 287 -20.35 3.49 -10.71
N ARG A 288 -20.45 2.76 -9.60
CA ARG A 288 -21.02 1.42 -9.57
C ARG A 288 -22.49 1.40 -10.00
N GLY A 289 -23.29 2.36 -9.51
CA GLY A 289 -24.69 2.50 -9.90
C GLY A 289 -24.85 2.70 -11.41
N LEU A 290 -24.01 3.55 -12.00
CA LEU A 290 -23.99 3.80 -13.45
C LEU A 290 -23.58 2.54 -14.24
N ALA A 291 -22.54 1.84 -13.79
CA ALA A 291 -22.03 0.66 -14.49
C ALA A 291 -23.05 -0.48 -14.58
N VAL A 292 -23.93 -0.61 -13.58
CA VAL A 292 -24.96 -1.66 -13.51
C VAL A 292 -26.27 -1.24 -14.17
N ALA A 293 -26.58 0.06 -14.23
CA ALA A 293 -27.87 0.55 -14.74
C ALA A 293 -28.06 0.35 -16.24
N GLU A 294 -26.98 0.41 -17.03
CA GLU A 294 -27.05 0.31 -18.49
C GLU A 294 -26.12 -0.79 -19.03
N ALA A 295 -26.70 -1.71 -19.80
CA ALA A 295 -25.95 -2.80 -20.42
C ALA A 295 -24.96 -2.24 -21.45
N GLY A 296 -23.67 -2.31 -21.12
CA GLY A 296 -22.58 -1.79 -21.96
C GLY A 296 -22.06 -0.41 -21.53
N ALA A 297 -22.52 0.13 -20.39
CA ALA A 297 -21.95 1.35 -19.83
C ALA A 297 -20.43 1.21 -19.61
N GLN A 298 -19.67 2.14 -20.19
CA GLN A 298 -18.24 2.28 -19.96
C GLN A 298 -18.05 3.31 -18.86
N VAL A 299 -17.82 2.84 -17.63
CA VAL A 299 -17.65 3.71 -16.46
C VAL A 299 -16.22 3.64 -15.96
N VAL A 300 -15.62 4.81 -15.78
CA VAL A 300 -14.29 4.97 -15.22
C VAL A 300 -14.36 5.85 -13.99
N LEU A 301 -13.56 5.51 -12.98
CA LEU A 301 -13.33 6.33 -11.79
C LEU A 301 -11.84 6.66 -11.72
N LEU A 302 -11.50 7.93 -11.56
CA LEU A 302 -10.12 8.39 -11.34
C LEU A 302 -10.06 9.37 -10.17
N LEU A 303 -9.03 9.26 -9.36
CA LEU A 303 -8.71 10.21 -8.30
C LEU A 303 -7.54 11.08 -8.75
N ALA A 304 -7.74 12.40 -8.74
CA ALA A 304 -6.68 13.32 -9.14
C ALA A 304 -6.75 14.66 -8.38
N PRO A 305 -5.59 15.24 -8.05
CA PRO A 305 -5.45 16.68 -7.85
C PRO A 305 -6.00 17.51 -9.02
N CYS A 306 -7.16 18.16 -8.86
CA CYS A 306 -7.69 19.10 -9.86
C CYS A 306 -8.71 20.10 -9.30
N ASP A 307 -9.07 21.08 -10.13
CA ASP A 307 -10.27 21.88 -9.97
C ASP A 307 -11.49 21.05 -10.42
N PRO A 308 -12.53 20.87 -9.58
CA PRO A 308 -13.70 20.05 -9.92
C PRO A 308 -14.50 20.57 -11.12
N ASP A 309 -14.46 21.88 -11.38
CA ASP A 309 -15.16 22.49 -12.51
C ASP A 309 -14.33 22.39 -13.80
N HIS A 310 -13.02 22.15 -13.69
CA HIS A 310 -12.05 22.19 -14.79
C HIS A 310 -10.99 21.08 -14.68
N PRO A 311 -11.38 19.80 -14.79
CA PRO A 311 -10.42 18.70 -14.77
C PRO A 311 -9.41 18.83 -15.94
N PRO A 312 -8.13 18.47 -15.73
CA PRO A 312 -7.12 18.54 -16.79
C PRO A 312 -7.50 17.70 -18.01
N ALA A 313 -7.23 18.21 -19.20
CA ALA A 313 -7.49 17.48 -20.44
C ALA A 313 -6.79 16.11 -20.48
N ALA A 314 -5.58 16.01 -19.91
CA ALA A 314 -4.85 14.74 -19.81
C ALA A 314 -5.58 13.71 -18.93
N LEU A 315 -6.24 14.15 -17.84
CA LEU A 315 -7.04 13.28 -16.98
C LEU A 315 -8.26 12.73 -17.73
N LEU A 316 -8.96 13.59 -18.47
CA LEU A 316 -10.11 13.20 -19.29
C LEU A 316 -9.72 12.27 -20.45
N GLN A 317 -8.58 12.53 -21.10
CA GLN A 317 -8.03 11.63 -22.13
C GLN A 317 -7.68 10.26 -21.55
N ARG A 318 -7.10 10.21 -20.36
CA ARG A 318 -6.82 8.97 -19.62
C ARG A 318 -8.12 8.23 -19.30
N ALA A 319 -9.14 8.93 -18.81
CA ALA A 319 -10.45 8.34 -18.53
C ALA A 319 -11.08 7.72 -19.79
N ALA A 320 -11.03 8.43 -20.93
CA ALA A 320 -11.51 7.91 -22.21
C ALA A 320 -10.74 6.65 -22.66
N ALA A 321 -9.41 6.60 -22.46
CA ALA A 321 -8.60 5.43 -22.80
C ALA A 321 -8.95 4.20 -21.94
N LEU A 322 -9.20 4.41 -20.65
CA LEU A 322 -9.65 3.35 -19.74
C LEU A 322 -11.09 2.90 -20.05
N ALA A 323 -11.96 3.83 -20.45
CA ALA A 323 -13.35 3.52 -20.81
C ALA A 323 -13.40 2.57 -22.01
N ALA A 324 -12.48 2.72 -22.97
CA ALA A 324 -12.38 1.87 -24.15
C ALA A 324 -12.09 0.39 -23.85
N VAL A 325 -11.55 0.08 -22.67
CA VAL A 325 -11.27 -1.29 -22.21
C VAL A 325 -12.22 -1.75 -21.09
N ALA A 326 -13.23 -0.94 -20.76
CA ALA A 326 -14.20 -1.29 -19.74
C ALA A 326 -15.09 -2.47 -20.16
N VAL A 327 -15.29 -3.38 -19.21
CA VAL A 327 -16.16 -4.56 -19.36
C VAL A 327 -17.54 -4.20 -18.79
N PRO A 328 -18.64 -4.72 -19.36
CA PRO A 328 -19.98 -4.42 -18.82
C PRO A 328 -20.10 -4.70 -17.33
N ALA A 329 -20.82 -3.83 -16.61
CA ALA A 329 -21.04 -3.89 -15.17
C ALA A 329 -19.79 -3.76 -14.28
N THR A 330 -18.63 -3.39 -14.83
CA THR A 330 -17.42 -3.05 -14.05
C THR A 330 -17.16 -1.55 -14.10
N VAL A 331 -16.57 -1.02 -13.02
CA VAL A 331 -15.96 0.31 -13.03
C VAL A 331 -14.47 0.09 -13.22
N VAL A 332 -13.92 0.66 -14.27
CA VAL A 332 -12.48 0.60 -14.53
C VAL A 332 -11.77 1.78 -13.88
N THR A 333 -10.58 1.55 -13.36
CA THR A 333 -9.78 2.57 -12.70
C THR A 333 -8.29 2.29 -12.91
N ASP A 334 -7.44 3.27 -12.57
CA ASP A 334 -6.01 3.03 -12.43
C ASP A 334 -5.64 2.54 -11.03
N GLU A 335 -4.39 2.08 -10.90
CA GLU A 335 -3.84 1.57 -9.64
C GLU A 335 -3.89 2.59 -8.51
N ALA A 336 -3.54 3.85 -8.79
CA ALA A 336 -3.49 4.88 -7.75
C ALA A 336 -4.86 5.09 -7.10
N THR A 337 -5.89 5.22 -7.94
CA THR A 337 -7.28 5.36 -7.49
C THR A 337 -7.77 4.09 -6.80
N ALA A 338 -7.41 2.90 -7.31
CA ALA A 338 -7.70 1.61 -6.67
C ALA A 338 -7.11 1.52 -5.26
N MET A 339 -5.84 1.88 -5.07
CA MET A 339 -5.20 1.89 -3.76
C MET A 339 -5.78 2.96 -2.84
N ALA A 340 -6.12 4.13 -3.36
CA ALA A 340 -6.79 5.16 -2.57
C ALA A 340 -8.18 4.70 -2.09
N LEU A 341 -8.91 3.90 -2.88
CA LEU A 341 -10.17 3.25 -2.46
C LEU A 341 -9.94 2.22 -1.35
N VAL A 342 -8.91 1.38 -1.48
CA VAL A 342 -8.51 0.44 -0.42
C VAL A 342 -8.21 1.20 0.87
N CYS A 343 -7.44 2.29 0.80
CA CYS A 343 -7.14 3.15 1.93
C CYS A 343 -8.39 3.79 2.54
N ALA A 344 -9.36 4.18 1.71
CA ALA A 344 -10.61 4.77 2.16
C ALA A 344 -11.56 3.75 2.81
N GLY A 345 -11.26 2.45 2.75
CA GLY A 345 -12.12 1.41 3.30
C GLY A 345 -13.30 1.07 2.39
N TRP A 346 -13.10 1.07 1.07
CA TRP A 346 -14.10 0.56 0.14
C TRP A 346 -14.54 -0.85 0.54
N GLY A 347 -15.84 -1.04 0.74
CA GLY A 347 -16.39 -2.30 1.24
C GLY A 347 -16.45 -3.42 0.19
N GLY A 348 -16.28 -3.10 -1.09
CA GLY A 348 -16.27 -4.07 -2.18
C GLY A 348 -14.88 -4.47 -2.64
N THR A 349 -14.83 -5.24 -3.73
CA THR A 349 -13.57 -5.79 -4.24
C THR A 349 -12.84 -4.83 -5.18
N VAL A 350 -11.51 -4.79 -5.07
CA VAL A 350 -10.62 -4.06 -5.97
C VAL A 350 -9.58 -5.04 -6.54
N GLU A 351 -9.67 -5.31 -7.84
CA GLU A 351 -8.90 -6.35 -8.53
C GLU A 351 -8.18 -5.82 -9.77
N GLU A 352 -6.97 -6.32 -10.01
CA GLU A 352 -6.23 -6.04 -11.24
C GLU A 352 -6.86 -6.84 -12.39
N LEU A 353 -7.22 -6.17 -13.48
CA LEU A 353 -7.82 -6.78 -14.67
C LEU A 353 -6.79 -7.15 -15.75
N GLY A 354 -5.63 -6.50 -15.73
CA GLY A 354 -4.59 -6.64 -16.76
C GLY A 354 -3.87 -5.32 -17.01
N GLU A 355 -3.29 -5.15 -18.19
CA GLU A 355 -2.48 -3.99 -18.52
C GLU A 355 -3.00 -3.24 -19.77
N LEU A 356 -3.01 -1.91 -19.71
CA LEU A 356 -3.26 -1.03 -20.85
C LEU A 356 -1.93 -0.70 -21.54
N PRO A 357 -1.76 -0.99 -22.83
CA PRO A 357 -0.63 -0.48 -23.59
C PRO A 357 -0.80 1.01 -23.87
N LEU A 358 0.11 1.82 -23.36
CA LEU A 358 0.21 3.27 -23.58
C LEU A 358 1.56 3.61 -24.25
N PRO A 359 1.70 4.80 -24.87
CA PRO A 359 2.99 5.25 -25.39
C PRO A 359 4.09 5.31 -24.31
N SER A 360 3.71 5.48 -23.04
CA SER A 360 4.60 5.52 -21.87
C SER A 360 5.02 4.14 -21.35
N GLY A 361 4.41 3.04 -21.83
CA GLY A 361 4.61 1.70 -21.31
C GLY A 361 3.31 0.93 -21.11
N ARG A 362 3.34 -0.10 -20.27
CA ARG A 362 2.15 -0.84 -19.87
C ARG A 362 1.77 -0.40 -18.48
N GLU A 363 0.50 -0.05 -18.29
CA GLU A 363 -0.02 0.37 -16.99
C GLU A 363 -1.10 -0.59 -16.52
N PRO A 364 -1.07 -1.02 -15.25
CA PRO A 364 -2.08 -1.93 -14.72
C PRO A 364 -3.45 -1.23 -14.67
N ILE A 365 -4.47 -1.96 -15.11
CA ILE A 365 -5.87 -1.58 -15.08
C ILE A 365 -6.54 -2.33 -13.95
N TRP A 366 -7.40 -1.62 -13.23
CA TRP A 366 -8.07 -2.15 -12.06
C TRP A 366 -9.59 -2.08 -12.23
N SER A 367 -10.28 -2.98 -11.55
CA SER A 367 -11.73 -2.99 -11.42
C SER A 367 -12.14 -2.65 -10.01
N VAL A 368 -13.26 -1.93 -9.90
CA VAL A 368 -13.97 -1.70 -8.65
C VAL A 368 -15.32 -2.40 -8.74
N LEU A 369 -15.54 -3.36 -7.86
CA LEU A 369 -16.74 -4.17 -7.75
C LEU A 369 -17.45 -3.88 -6.42
N SER A 370 -18.76 -4.16 -6.35
CA SER A 370 -19.50 -4.08 -5.08
C SER A 370 -19.13 -5.24 -4.15
N ALA A 371 -19.37 -5.04 -2.86
CA ALA A 371 -19.32 -6.09 -1.84
C ALA A 371 -20.34 -7.20 -2.12
#